data_AF-A0A8S9RET1-F1
#
_entry.id   AF-A0A8S9RET1-F1
#
_cell.length_a   1.000
_cell.length_b   1.000
_cell.length_c   1.000
_cell.angle_alpha   90.00
_cell.angle_beta   90.00
_cell.angle_gamma   90.00
#
_symmetry.space_group_name_H-M   'P 1'
#
loop_
_entity.id
_entity.type
_entity.pdbx_description
1 polymer ?
#
loop_
_entity_poly.entity_id
_entity_poly.type
_entity_poly.pdbx_seq_one_letter_code
_entity_poly.pdbx_strand_id
1 'polypeptide(L)'
;MRRFVIGQAKNLIDQTRRRQPHHKSLRLLSLFFLRRVSFLRLRTCLVLVLIHRRPLFPLLLTPSTPRWRDSSASIASSIDCVCLKQFILFFVSSQVLKCEYAVRGEIVNIAQKLQEDLKINKDAYPFDEIIYCNIGNPQSLGQQPITFFREVLALCSHTALLDESATHGLFSSDSIDRAWKILDQIPGKATGAYSHSQGIKGLRDAIAAGIEARDGFPADPNDIFMTDGASPGVTIIKLSSTH
;
A
#
# COMPACT_ATOMS: atom_id res chain seq x y z
N MET A 1 -15.67 29.80 6.95
CA MET A 1 -14.43 30.52 6.59
C MET A 1 -13.29 29.94 7.44
N ARG A 2 -12.41 29.10 6.88
CA ARG A 2 -11.36 28.38 7.66
C ARG A 2 -10.01 29.09 7.50
N ARG A 3 -9.42 29.57 8.61
CA ARG A 3 -8.10 30.23 8.65
C ARG A 3 -7.01 29.23 9.06
N PHE A 4 -5.87 29.27 8.36
CA PHE A 4 -4.68 28.44 8.58
C PHE A 4 -3.62 29.19 9.42
N VAL A 5 -2.96 28.51 10.38
CA VAL A 5 -1.81 29.04 11.14
C VAL A 5 -0.65 28.03 11.11
N ILE A 6 0.52 28.47 10.60
CA ILE A 6 1.62 27.64 10.05
C ILE A 6 2.75 27.35 11.08
N GLY A 7 2.60 27.72 12.35
CA GLY A 7 3.75 27.87 13.28
C GLY A 7 4.39 26.58 13.81
N GLN A 8 3.61 25.55 14.19
CA GLN A 8 4.12 24.50 15.10
C GLN A 8 4.65 23.23 14.43
N ALA A 9 4.27 22.93 13.18
CA ALA A 9 4.73 21.74 12.46
C ALA A 9 6.22 21.76 12.08
N LYS A 10 6.84 22.95 12.02
CA LYS A 10 8.27 23.10 11.75
C LYS A 10 9.15 22.47 12.84
N ASN A 11 8.74 22.59 14.11
CA ASN A 11 9.56 22.09 15.23
C ASN A 11 9.62 20.56 15.32
N LEU A 12 8.55 19.84 14.93
CA LEU A 12 8.55 18.37 14.94
C LEU A 12 9.41 17.80 13.81
N ILE A 13 9.30 18.38 12.61
CA ILE A 13 10.11 18.01 11.45
C ILE A 13 11.59 18.32 11.69
N ASP A 14 11.91 19.45 12.32
CA ASP A 14 13.27 19.80 12.71
C ASP A 14 13.83 18.88 13.81
N GLN A 15 12.99 18.37 14.72
CA GLN A 15 13.41 17.35 15.70
C GLN A 15 13.72 15.99 15.05
N THR A 16 12.97 15.60 14.02
CA THR A 16 13.28 14.40 13.23
C THR A 16 14.55 14.59 12.39
N ARG A 17 14.78 15.81 11.85
CA ARG A 17 15.97 16.17 11.06
C ARG A 17 17.25 16.23 11.91
N ARG A 18 17.17 16.69 13.16
CA ARG A 18 18.30 16.79 14.09
C ARG A 18 18.85 15.43 14.59
N ARG A 19 18.17 14.32 14.31
CA ARG A 19 18.63 12.96 14.65
C ARG A 19 19.49 12.30 13.57
N GLN A 20 19.74 12.96 12.44
CA GLN A 20 20.58 12.47 11.34
C GLN A 20 21.98 13.09 11.43
N PRO A 21 23.07 12.31 11.55
CA PRO A 21 24.42 12.86 11.45
C PRO A 21 24.73 13.20 9.98
N HIS A 22 25.02 14.48 9.72
CA HIS A 22 25.40 15.00 8.41
C HIS A 22 26.77 14.49 7.97
N HIS A 23 26.84 13.73 6.88
CA HIS A 23 28.05 13.62 6.05
C HIS A 23 27.99 14.68 4.94
N LYS A 24 28.96 15.59 4.92
CA LYS A 24 29.13 16.64 3.90
C LYS A 24 30.06 16.16 2.78
N SER A 25 29.62 16.24 1.53
CA SER A 25 30.41 16.22 0.28
C SER A 25 29.40 16.15 -0.88
N LEU A 26 29.44 16.84 -2.02
CA LEU A 26 30.24 17.93 -2.58
C LEU A 26 29.30 18.62 -3.61
N ARG A 27 29.51 19.91 -3.89
CA ARG A 27 28.82 20.65 -4.96
C ARG A 27 29.30 20.16 -6.33
N LEU A 28 28.40 20.01 -7.30
CA LEU A 28 28.72 20.30 -8.70
C LEU A 28 27.48 20.86 -9.43
N LEU A 29 27.66 22.02 -10.04
CA LEU A 29 26.73 22.68 -10.95
C LEU A 29 26.67 21.94 -12.28
N SER A 30 25.50 21.91 -12.91
CA SER A 30 25.39 22.27 -14.34
C SER A 30 24.00 22.84 -14.65
N LEU A 31 24.03 23.98 -15.32
CA LEU A 31 22.89 24.68 -15.91
C LEU A 31 22.45 23.94 -17.19
N PHE A 32 21.15 23.91 -17.50
CA PHE A 32 20.66 24.19 -18.86
C PHE A 32 19.19 24.67 -18.85
N PHE A 33 19.04 25.95 -19.23
CA PHE A 33 17.99 26.66 -19.94
C PHE A 33 16.47 26.42 -19.72
N LEU A 34 15.80 27.54 -19.43
CA LEU A 34 14.36 27.74 -19.37
C LEU A 34 13.65 27.47 -20.71
N ARG A 35 12.47 26.83 -20.64
CA ARG A 35 11.30 27.26 -21.40
C ARG A 35 10.09 27.32 -20.47
N ARG A 36 9.50 28.51 -20.38
CA ARG A 36 8.35 28.88 -19.53
C ARG A 36 7.14 27.97 -19.82
N VAL A 37 6.63 27.30 -18.79
CA VAL A 37 5.22 26.90 -18.70
C VAL A 37 4.71 27.35 -17.33
N SER A 38 3.52 27.96 -17.37
CA SER A 38 2.93 28.79 -16.33
C SER A 38 2.73 28.11 -14.98
N PHE A 39 2.93 28.92 -13.94
CA PHE A 39 2.79 28.62 -12.52
C PHE A 39 1.39 28.08 -12.15
N LEU A 40 1.32 26.84 -11.66
CA LEU A 40 0.33 26.44 -10.66
C LEU A 40 1.05 25.60 -9.60
N ARG A 41 1.31 26.22 -8.46
CA ARG A 41 2.10 25.66 -7.35
C ARG A 41 1.38 24.46 -6.73
N LEU A 42 1.89 23.26 -6.98
CA LEU A 42 1.78 22.14 -6.04
C LEU A 42 2.51 22.54 -4.75
N ARG A 43 1.78 22.65 -3.64
CA ARG A 43 2.35 22.65 -2.29
C ARG A 43 1.78 21.46 -1.54
N THR A 44 2.70 20.52 -1.27
CA THR A 44 2.71 19.50 -0.22
C THR A 44 1.62 19.63 0.86
N CYS A 45 0.78 18.61 0.95
CA CYS A 45 -0.13 18.36 2.07
C CYS A 45 0.68 18.18 3.37
N LEU A 46 0.52 19.11 4.29
CA LEU A 46 1.03 19.03 5.66
C LEU A 46 -0.15 18.69 6.58
N VAL A 47 -0.06 17.57 7.28
CA VAL A 47 -1.03 17.09 8.26
C VAL A 47 -1.14 18.12 9.41
N LEU A 48 -2.37 18.51 9.74
CA LEU A 48 -2.69 19.55 10.73
C LEU A 48 -3.27 18.89 11.99
N VAL A 49 -2.64 19.08 13.15
CA VAL A 49 -3.19 18.71 14.47
C VAL A 49 -3.02 19.91 15.40
N LEU A 50 -4.12 20.38 16.00
CA LEU A 50 -4.18 21.48 16.96
C LEU A 50 -4.15 20.92 18.39
N ILE A 51 -3.26 21.43 19.25
CA ILE A 51 -3.26 21.14 20.70
C ILE A 51 -3.12 22.46 21.47
N HIS A 52 -4.05 22.69 22.42
CA HIS A 52 -3.93 23.71 23.44
C HIS A 52 -3.66 23.02 24.79
N ARG A 53 -2.59 23.41 25.49
CA ARG A 53 -2.16 22.81 26.76
C ARG A 53 -2.89 23.44 27.96
N ARG A 54 -3.34 22.60 28.91
CA ARG A 54 -3.26 22.88 30.36
C ARG A 54 -3.05 21.57 31.17
N PRO A 55 -2.39 21.62 32.35
CA PRO A 55 -1.86 20.44 33.06
C PRO A 55 -2.59 20.10 34.38
N LEU A 56 -2.69 18.83 34.78
CA LEU A 56 -2.95 18.44 36.18
C LEU A 56 -2.36 17.04 36.55
N PHE A 57 -1.45 17.10 37.54
CA PHE A 57 -0.98 16.20 38.63
C PHE A 57 -1.02 14.65 38.60
N PRO A 58 -0.05 13.97 39.28
CA PRO A 58 0.12 12.51 39.30
C PRO A 58 -0.38 11.82 40.59
N LEU A 59 -0.71 10.53 40.51
CA LEU A 59 -0.93 9.65 41.67
C LEU A 59 -0.07 8.38 41.52
N LEU A 60 0.82 8.20 42.51
CA LEU A 60 1.72 7.07 42.74
C LEU A 60 1.00 5.97 43.53
N LEU A 61 1.17 4.70 43.13
CA LEU A 61 1.05 3.55 44.03
C LEU A 61 2.12 2.50 43.67
N THR A 62 2.79 1.99 44.72
CA THR A 62 3.93 1.06 44.74
C THR A 62 3.49 -0.41 44.79
N PRO A 63 4.38 -1.38 44.47
CA PRO A 63 4.04 -2.80 44.44
C PRO A 63 4.41 -3.54 45.74
N SER A 64 3.60 -4.53 46.13
CA SER A 64 3.92 -5.50 47.19
C SER A 64 4.05 -6.90 46.59
N THR A 65 5.21 -7.52 46.80
CA THR A 65 5.49 -8.95 46.54
C THR A 65 5.16 -9.80 47.77
N PRO A 66 4.94 -11.11 47.59
CA PRO A 66 5.41 -12.05 48.59
C PRO A 66 6.27 -13.18 48.00
N ARG A 67 7.31 -13.47 48.79
CA ARG A 67 8.33 -14.51 48.68
C ARG A 67 7.77 -15.84 49.21
N TRP A 68 7.98 -16.94 48.48
CA TRP A 68 7.93 -18.30 49.04
C TRP A 68 9.10 -19.15 48.53
N ARG A 69 9.59 -20.00 49.43
CA ARG A 69 10.89 -20.67 49.47
C ARG A 69 10.79 -22.08 48.86
N ASP A 70 11.87 -22.54 48.25
CA ASP A 70 12.03 -23.86 47.61
C ASP A 70 11.84 -25.04 48.57
N SER A 71 11.37 -26.19 48.04
CA SER A 71 12.08 -27.49 48.07
C SER A 71 11.15 -28.64 47.68
N SER A 72 11.49 -29.36 46.60
CA SER A 72 11.64 -30.82 46.59
C SER A 72 11.79 -31.33 45.15
N ALA A 73 12.90 -32.01 44.89
CA ALA A 73 13.21 -32.69 43.66
C ALA A 73 12.27 -33.90 43.42
N SER A 74 11.80 -34.06 42.18
CA SER A 74 11.37 -35.36 41.66
C SER A 74 11.87 -35.53 40.23
N ILE A 75 12.56 -36.64 40.03
CA ILE A 75 13.05 -37.17 38.76
C ILE A 75 11.84 -37.46 37.86
N ALA A 76 11.75 -36.80 36.71
CA ALA A 76 10.86 -37.17 35.62
C ALA A 76 11.68 -37.25 34.33
N SER A 77 11.69 -38.44 33.76
CA SER A 77 12.37 -38.78 32.52
C SER A 77 11.73 -38.09 31.31
N SER A 78 12.58 -37.75 30.34
CA SER A 78 12.30 -37.79 28.90
C SER A 78 11.05 -37.06 28.41
N ILE A 79 11.21 -35.77 28.15
CA ILE A 79 10.73 -35.18 26.90
C ILE A 79 11.89 -34.33 26.41
N ASP A 80 12.49 -34.70 25.27
CA ASP A 80 13.24 -33.75 24.47
C ASP A 80 12.29 -32.59 24.22
N CYS A 81 12.44 -31.53 25.01
CA CYS A 81 11.80 -30.27 24.76
C CYS A 81 12.41 -29.81 23.44
N VAL A 82 11.72 -30.10 22.33
CA VAL A 82 11.89 -29.36 21.09
C VAL A 82 11.69 -27.91 21.52
N CYS A 83 12.81 -27.23 21.75
CA CYS A 83 12.85 -25.82 22.05
C CYS A 83 12.20 -25.17 20.82
N LEU A 84 10.91 -24.87 20.95
CA LEU A 84 10.22 -23.92 20.09
C LEU A 84 11.07 -22.67 20.20
N LYS A 85 12.01 -22.50 19.26
CA LYS A 85 12.80 -21.29 19.15
C LYS A 85 11.79 -20.19 18.92
N GLN A 86 11.45 -19.48 19.99
CA GLN A 86 10.64 -18.28 19.91
C GLN A 86 11.30 -17.43 18.83
N PHE A 87 10.55 -17.10 17.79
CA PHE A 87 11.08 -16.31 16.68
C PHE A 87 11.26 -14.87 17.18
N ILE A 88 12.43 -14.57 17.74
CA ILE A 88 12.78 -13.26 18.28
C ILE A 88 13.33 -12.40 17.13
N LEU A 89 13.10 -11.08 17.21
CA LEU A 89 13.54 -10.08 16.23
C LEU A 89 15.01 -10.22 15.79
N PHE A 90 15.87 -10.78 16.65
CA PHE A 90 17.27 -11.08 16.36
C PHE A 90 17.48 -12.03 15.16
N PHE A 91 16.53 -12.92 14.88
CA PHE A 91 16.61 -13.87 13.76
C PHE A 91 16.14 -13.28 12.42
N VAL A 92 15.66 -12.05 12.41
CA VAL A 92 15.20 -11.37 11.20
C VAL A 92 16.39 -10.81 10.41
N SER A 93 16.36 -10.95 9.08
CA SER A 93 17.38 -10.41 8.19
C SER A 93 17.63 -8.92 8.44
N SER A 94 18.90 -8.52 8.48
CA SER A 94 19.29 -7.12 8.69
C SER A 94 18.76 -6.18 7.60
N GLN A 95 18.48 -6.69 6.40
CA GLN A 95 17.87 -5.92 5.32
C GLN A 95 16.40 -5.58 5.61
N VAL A 96 15.67 -6.51 6.24
CA VAL A 96 14.29 -6.30 6.67
C VAL A 96 14.25 -5.31 7.83
N LEU A 97 15.18 -5.43 8.78
CA LEU A 97 15.27 -4.48 9.91
C LEU A 97 15.57 -3.04 9.49
N LYS A 98 16.25 -2.84 8.36
CA LYS A 98 16.55 -1.52 7.78
C LYS A 98 15.48 -1.02 6.80
N CYS A 99 14.52 -1.88 6.42
CA CYS A 99 13.51 -1.54 5.44
C CYS A 99 12.43 -0.65 6.07
N GLU A 100 12.21 0.53 5.53
CA GLU A 100 11.17 1.46 5.98
C GLU A 100 10.12 1.68 4.89
N TYR A 101 8.85 1.50 5.23
CA TYR A 101 7.72 1.76 4.34
C TYR A 101 6.77 2.80 4.95
N ALA A 102 7.18 4.07 4.87
CA ALA A 102 6.51 5.19 5.54
C ALA A 102 5.04 5.39 5.15
N VAL A 103 4.65 4.96 3.94
CA VAL A 103 3.27 5.07 3.42
C VAL A 103 2.26 4.28 4.27
N ARG A 104 2.71 3.18 4.90
CA ARG A 104 1.96 2.40 5.89
C ARG A 104 2.74 2.26 7.20
N GLY A 105 3.36 3.37 7.62
CA GLY A 105 4.19 3.42 8.83
C GLY A 105 3.45 3.90 10.07
N GLU A 106 4.19 4.44 11.03
CA GLU A 106 3.69 4.76 12.37
C GLU A 106 2.51 5.74 12.41
N ILE A 107 2.47 6.71 11.49
CA ILE A 107 1.34 7.65 11.40
C ILE A 107 0.02 6.91 11.13
N VAL A 108 0.07 5.85 10.32
CA VAL A 108 -1.12 5.04 10.01
C VAL A 108 -1.54 4.21 11.23
N ASN A 109 -0.58 3.65 11.98
CA ASN A 109 -0.86 2.93 13.23
C ASN A 109 -1.57 3.84 14.25
N ILE A 110 -1.08 5.07 14.40
CA ILE A 110 -1.70 6.07 15.29
C ILE A 110 -3.10 6.43 14.78
N ALA A 111 -3.25 6.67 13.47
CA ALA A 111 -4.55 6.97 12.87
C ALA A 111 -5.58 5.85 13.10
N GLN A 112 -5.16 4.58 13.01
CA GLN A 112 -6.04 3.43 13.29
C GLN A 112 -6.50 3.39 14.75
N LYS A 113 -5.58 3.59 15.71
CA LYS A 113 -5.94 3.68 17.13
C LYS A 113 -6.93 4.81 17.41
N LEU A 114 -6.67 6.00 16.85
CA LEU A 114 -7.59 7.14 16.97
C LEU A 114 -8.96 6.82 16.33
N GLN A 115 -8.99 6.08 15.22
CA GLN A 115 -10.24 5.68 14.59
C GLN A 115 -11.05 4.68 15.44
N GLU A 116 -10.37 3.79 16.17
CA GLU A 116 -11.00 2.89 17.14
C GLU A 116 -11.52 3.66 18.35
N ASP A 117 -10.69 4.56 18.90
CA ASP A 117 -11.07 5.41 20.03
C ASP A 117 -12.28 6.30 19.70
N LEU A 118 -12.35 6.86 18.49
CA LEU A 118 -13.49 7.65 18.01
C LEU A 118 -14.82 6.87 18.01
N LYS A 119 -14.79 5.54 17.89
CA LYS A 119 -16.02 4.72 17.95
C LYS A 119 -16.60 4.68 19.36
N ILE A 120 -15.75 4.76 20.38
CA ILE A 120 -16.12 4.65 21.80
C ILE A 120 -16.32 6.06 22.39
N ASN A 121 -15.42 6.98 22.10
CA ASN A 121 -15.32 8.30 22.71
C ASN A 121 -15.40 9.41 21.64
N LYS A 122 -16.59 9.64 21.08
CA LYS A 122 -16.81 10.61 19.99
C LYS A 122 -16.42 12.05 20.37
N ASP A 123 -16.68 12.45 21.62
CA ASP A 123 -16.42 13.82 22.08
C ASP A 123 -14.97 14.05 22.59
N ALA A 124 -14.12 13.02 22.56
CA ALA A 124 -12.74 13.13 23.05
C ALA A 124 -11.81 13.90 22.11
N TYR A 125 -12.19 14.04 20.83
CA TYR A 125 -11.36 14.63 19.79
C TYR A 125 -12.08 15.80 19.10
N PRO A 126 -11.34 16.80 18.57
CA PRO A 126 -11.94 17.95 17.89
C PRO A 126 -12.36 17.66 16.43
N PHE A 127 -12.60 16.39 16.09
CA PHE A 127 -12.96 15.91 14.76
C PHE A 127 -13.78 14.62 14.86
N ASP A 128 -14.67 14.40 13.89
CA ASP A 128 -15.61 13.27 13.91
C ASP A 128 -15.10 12.04 13.13
N GLU A 129 -14.15 12.24 12.22
CA GLU A 129 -13.63 11.21 11.33
C GLU A 129 -12.16 11.39 10.99
N ILE A 130 -11.53 10.30 10.55
CA ILE A 130 -10.16 10.29 10.04
C ILE A 130 -10.21 10.05 8.55
N ILE A 131 -9.71 11.03 7.79
CA ILE A 131 -9.60 10.96 6.33
C ILE A 131 -8.17 10.56 5.96
N TYR A 132 -8.03 9.38 5.35
CA TYR A 132 -6.74 8.86 4.91
C TYR A 132 -6.27 9.53 3.62
N CYS A 133 -5.44 10.57 3.75
CA CYS A 133 -4.79 11.25 2.62
C CYS A 133 -3.34 10.77 2.37
N ASN A 134 -2.95 9.63 2.93
CA ASN A 134 -1.58 9.10 2.87
C ASN A 134 -1.31 8.17 1.67
N ILE A 135 -2.35 7.60 1.05
CA ILE A 135 -2.23 6.65 -0.06
C ILE A 135 -3.13 7.12 -1.21
N GLY A 136 -2.62 7.02 -2.44
CA GLY A 136 -3.44 7.13 -3.65
C GLY A 136 -4.36 5.92 -3.78
N ASN A 137 -5.45 5.90 -3.01
CA ASN A 137 -6.50 4.88 -3.05
C ASN A 137 -7.86 5.54 -3.35
N PRO A 138 -8.12 5.90 -4.61
CA PRO A 138 -9.22 6.79 -4.95
C PRO A 138 -10.62 6.21 -4.64
N GLN A 139 -10.80 4.89 -4.78
CA GLN A 139 -12.09 4.26 -4.50
C GLN A 139 -12.46 4.32 -3.01
N SER A 140 -11.47 4.27 -2.11
CA SER A 140 -11.71 4.50 -0.68
C SER A 140 -12.11 5.94 -0.33
N LEU A 141 -11.91 6.88 -1.25
CA LEU A 141 -12.34 8.28 -1.12
C LEU A 141 -13.59 8.58 -1.97
N GLY A 142 -14.32 7.54 -2.41
CA GLY A 142 -15.62 7.68 -3.07
C GLY A 142 -15.59 7.70 -4.59
N GLN A 143 -14.43 7.52 -5.25
CA GLN A 143 -14.39 7.34 -6.70
C GLN A 143 -15.20 6.09 -7.08
N GLN A 144 -16.26 6.26 -7.87
CA GLN A 144 -17.05 5.15 -8.35
C GLN A 144 -16.25 4.29 -9.33
N PRO A 145 -16.38 2.95 -9.28
CA PRO A 145 -15.80 2.08 -10.29
C PRO A 145 -16.35 2.40 -11.69
N ILE A 146 -15.54 2.20 -12.71
CA ILE A 146 -15.99 2.29 -14.10
C ILE A 146 -16.81 1.04 -14.43
N THR A 147 -18.06 1.24 -14.83
CA THR A 147 -19.06 0.16 -15.05
C THR A 147 -18.58 -0.88 -16.05
N PHE A 148 -18.13 -0.46 -17.23
CA PHE A 148 -17.65 -1.35 -18.29
C PHE A 148 -16.59 -2.36 -17.79
N PHE A 149 -15.61 -1.91 -16.99
CA PHE A 149 -14.60 -2.81 -16.45
C PHE A 149 -15.17 -3.81 -15.45
N ARG A 150 -16.16 -3.41 -14.65
CA ARG A 150 -16.80 -4.28 -13.66
C ARG A 150 -17.68 -5.33 -14.33
N GLU A 151 -18.41 -4.94 -15.37
CA GLU A 151 -19.23 -5.84 -16.19
C GLU A 151 -18.38 -6.92 -16.86
N VAL A 152 -17.34 -6.53 -17.59
CA VAL A 152 -16.42 -7.48 -18.26
C VAL A 152 -15.78 -8.44 -17.26
N LEU A 153 -15.29 -7.92 -16.12
CA LEU A 153 -14.69 -8.78 -15.10
C LEU A 153 -15.68 -9.77 -14.50
N ALA A 154 -16.93 -9.36 -14.25
CA ALA A 154 -17.97 -10.24 -13.74
C ALA A 154 -18.26 -11.39 -14.72
N LEU A 155 -18.41 -11.07 -16.01
CA LEU A 155 -18.65 -12.05 -17.06
C LEU A 155 -17.48 -13.03 -17.25
N CYS A 156 -16.23 -12.55 -17.20
CA CYS A 156 -15.05 -13.42 -17.25
C CYS A 156 -14.89 -14.28 -15.98
N SER A 157 -15.37 -13.81 -14.83
CA SER A 157 -15.27 -14.54 -13.55
C SER A 157 -16.35 -15.62 -13.42
N HIS A 158 -17.53 -15.39 -13.99
CA HIS A 158 -18.64 -16.33 -13.99
C HIS A 158 -19.16 -16.52 -15.42
N THR A 159 -18.44 -17.34 -16.19
CA THR A 159 -18.67 -17.50 -17.64
C THR A 159 -20.03 -18.07 -17.99
N ALA A 160 -20.67 -18.85 -17.11
CA ALA A 160 -22.03 -19.36 -17.33
C ALA A 160 -23.08 -18.25 -17.53
N LEU A 161 -22.83 -17.04 -17.02
CA LEU A 161 -23.70 -15.89 -17.29
C LEU A 161 -23.75 -15.54 -18.77
N LEU A 162 -22.72 -15.84 -19.56
CA LEU A 162 -22.71 -15.51 -20.99
C LEU A 162 -23.72 -16.35 -21.80
N ASP A 163 -24.16 -17.49 -21.27
CA ASP A 163 -25.14 -18.38 -21.92
C ASP A 163 -26.59 -18.05 -21.53
N GLU A 164 -26.79 -17.21 -20.51
CA GLU A 164 -28.10 -16.85 -20.00
C GLU A 164 -28.77 -15.77 -20.85
N SER A 165 -30.00 -16.04 -21.30
CA SER A 165 -30.77 -15.07 -22.11
C SER A 165 -31.00 -13.73 -21.42
N ALA A 166 -31.08 -13.73 -20.08
CA ALA A 166 -31.26 -12.54 -19.27
C ALA A 166 -30.05 -11.59 -19.29
N THR A 167 -28.86 -12.08 -19.63
CA THR A 167 -27.60 -11.32 -19.60
C THR A 167 -27.62 -10.11 -20.53
N HIS A 168 -28.28 -10.21 -21.68
CA HIS A 168 -28.46 -9.09 -22.59
C HIS A 168 -29.30 -7.93 -22.03
N GLY A 169 -30.10 -8.19 -20.99
CA GLY A 169 -30.85 -7.15 -20.27
C GLY A 169 -30.10 -6.56 -19.08
N LEU A 170 -29.04 -7.22 -18.60
CA LEU A 170 -28.29 -6.86 -17.39
C LEU A 170 -26.93 -6.24 -17.67
N PHE A 171 -26.31 -6.58 -18.79
CA PHE A 171 -24.97 -6.14 -19.17
C PHE A 171 -25.00 -5.40 -20.51
N SER A 172 -24.09 -4.44 -20.67
CA SER A 172 -23.91 -3.75 -21.94
C SER A 172 -23.39 -4.72 -23.03
N SER A 173 -23.84 -4.53 -24.27
CA SER A 173 -23.47 -5.41 -25.38
C SER A 173 -21.98 -5.41 -25.66
N ASP A 174 -21.32 -4.25 -25.54
CA ASP A 174 -19.88 -4.12 -25.71
C ASP A 174 -19.09 -4.78 -24.58
N SER A 175 -19.63 -4.86 -23.37
CA SER A 175 -19.03 -5.65 -22.28
C SER A 175 -19.11 -7.15 -22.52
N ILE A 176 -20.26 -7.64 -23.03
CA ILE A 176 -20.42 -9.05 -23.43
C ILE A 176 -19.43 -9.40 -24.54
N ASP A 177 -19.36 -8.57 -25.59
CA ASP A 177 -18.42 -8.75 -26.70
C ASP A 177 -16.97 -8.73 -26.22
N ARG A 178 -16.63 -7.82 -25.31
CA ARG A 178 -15.29 -7.74 -24.73
C ARG A 178 -14.96 -8.98 -23.89
N ALA A 179 -15.91 -9.50 -23.11
CA ALA A 179 -15.71 -10.70 -22.32
C ALA A 179 -15.42 -11.92 -23.21
N TRP A 180 -16.19 -12.12 -24.28
CA TRP A 180 -15.91 -13.18 -25.26
C TRP A 180 -14.53 -13.06 -25.88
N LYS A 181 -14.15 -11.86 -26.35
CA LYS A 181 -12.81 -11.61 -26.92
C LYS A 181 -11.68 -11.95 -25.95
N ILE A 182 -11.85 -11.66 -24.65
CA ILE A 182 -10.85 -12.01 -23.62
C ILE A 182 -10.81 -13.51 -23.41
N LEU A 183 -11.96 -14.16 -23.25
CA LEU A 183 -12.04 -15.60 -23.02
C LEU A 183 -11.44 -16.41 -24.16
N ASP A 184 -11.66 -16.00 -25.41
CA ASP A 184 -11.09 -16.67 -26.60
C ASP A 184 -9.56 -16.58 -26.68
N GLN A 185 -8.94 -15.64 -25.95
CA GLN A 185 -7.49 -15.53 -25.84
C GLN A 185 -6.89 -16.40 -24.73
N ILE A 186 -7.73 -16.97 -23.86
CA ILE A 186 -7.31 -17.79 -22.72
C ILE A 186 -7.39 -19.27 -23.13
N PRO A 187 -6.31 -20.05 -22.99
CA PRO A 187 -6.33 -21.47 -23.29
C PRO A 187 -7.45 -22.19 -22.52
N GLY A 188 -8.32 -22.88 -23.27
CA GLY A 188 -9.46 -23.60 -22.70
C GLY A 188 -10.50 -22.72 -22.00
N LYS A 189 -10.48 -21.40 -22.21
CA LYS A 189 -11.32 -20.41 -21.49
C LYS A 189 -11.22 -20.54 -19.95
N ALA A 190 -10.13 -21.13 -19.46
CA ALA A 190 -9.93 -21.45 -18.06
C ALA A 190 -9.31 -20.25 -17.31
N THR A 191 -10.14 -19.31 -16.89
CA THR A 191 -9.70 -18.06 -16.23
C THR A 191 -9.03 -18.26 -14.88
N GLY A 192 -9.23 -19.40 -14.23
CA GLY A 192 -8.57 -19.77 -12.97
C GLY A 192 -7.25 -20.55 -13.12
N ALA A 193 -6.83 -20.90 -14.34
CA ALA A 193 -5.58 -21.63 -14.57
C ALA A 193 -4.36 -20.68 -14.54
N TYR A 194 -3.19 -21.24 -14.25
CA TYR A 194 -1.94 -20.51 -14.43
C TYR A 194 -1.74 -20.11 -15.89
N SER A 195 -1.30 -18.89 -16.13
CA SER A 195 -0.87 -18.43 -17.44
C SER A 195 0.61 -18.73 -17.70
N HIS A 196 1.09 -18.42 -18.90
CA HIS A 196 2.53 -18.25 -19.14
C HIS A 196 3.12 -17.27 -18.12
N SER A 197 4.40 -17.43 -17.78
CA SER A 197 5.08 -16.63 -16.74
C SER A 197 5.14 -15.13 -17.03
N GLN A 198 5.02 -14.74 -18.31
CA GLN A 198 4.92 -13.35 -18.76
C GLN A 198 3.48 -12.81 -18.78
N GLY A 199 2.49 -13.69 -18.65
CA GLY A 199 1.07 -13.42 -18.87
C GLY A 199 0.52 -14.04 -20.16
N ILE A 200 -0.81 -14.06 -20.28
CA ILE A 200 -1.55 -14.60 -21.44
C ILE A 200 -1.11 -13.87 -22.71
N LYS A 201 -0.71 -14.62 -23.75
CA LYS A 201 -0.17 -14.03 -24.98
C LYS A 201 -1.13 -13.04 -25.64
N GLY A 202 -2.40 -13.41 -25.83
CA GLY A 202 -3.37 -12.53 -26.48
C GLY A 202 -3.60 -11.21 -25.73
N LEU A 203 -3.50 -11.22 -24.39
CA LEU A 203 -3.56 -10.00 -23.59
C LEU A 203 -2.30 -9.15 -23.75
N ARG A 204 -1.10 -9.76 -23.83
CA ARG A 204 0.15 -9.05 -24.15
C ARG A 204 0.11 -8.42 -25.54
N ASP A 205 -0.43 -9.14 -26.53
CA ASP A 205 -0.63 -8.62 -27.89
C ASP A 205 -1.53 -7.37 -27.87
N ALA A 206 -2.62 -7.40 -27.09
CA ALA A 206 -3.51 -6.25 -26.92
C ALA A 206 -2.85 -5.06 -26.20
N ILE A 207 -1.99 -5.33 -25.20
CA ILE A 207 -1.21 -4.28 -24.52
C ILE A 207 -0.21 -3.65 -25.49
N ALA A 208 0.51 -4.46 -26.27
CA ALA A 208 1.46 -3.98 -27.28
C ALA A 208 0.78 -3.06 -28.30
N ALA A 209 -0.36 -3.49 -28.85
CA ALA A 209 -1.17 -2.67 -29.76
C ALA A 209 -1.63 -1.36 -29.12
N GLY A 210 -1.96 -1.36 -27.83
CA GLY A 210 -2.32 -0.15 -27.08
C GLY A 210 -1.15 0.81 -26.88
N ILE A 211 0.06 0.28 -26.62
CA ILE A 211 1.30 1.08 -26.53
C ILE A 211 1.62 1.70 -27.89
N GLU A 212 1.55 0.90 -28.96
CA GLU A 212 1.80 1.37 -30.32
C GLU A 212 0.82 2.47 -30.73
N ALA A 213 -0.48 2.30 -30.46
CA ALA A 213 -1.49 3.31 -30.75
C ALA A 213 -1.28 4.61 -29.95
N ARG A 214 -0.75 4.53 -28.73
CA ARG A 214 -0.47 5.69 -27.88
C ARG A 214 0.78 6.45 -28.35
N ASP A 215 1.83 5.71 -28.70
CA ASP A 215 3.17 6.28 -28.91
C ASP A 215 3.52 6.49 -30.38
N GLY A 216 2.85 5.80 -31.31
CA GLY A 216 3.14 5.82 -32.75
C GLY A 216 4.36 4.98 -33.14
N PHE A 217 4.82 4.09 -32.26
CA PHE A 217 5.97 3.20 -32.49
C PHE A 217 5.60 1.76 -32.17
N PRO A 218 6.07 0.77 -32.94
CA PRO A 218 5.74 -0.63 -32.70
C PRO A 218 6.24 -1.09 -31.33
N ALA A 219 5.46 -1.94 -30.66
CA ALA A 219 5.82 -2.59 -29.41
C ALA A 219 5.80 -4.11 -29.59
N ASP A 220 6.84 -4.81 -29.12
CA ASP A 220 6.87 -6.28 -29.16
C ASP A 220 6.16 -6.87 -27.91
N PRO A 221 5.13 -7.72 -28.08
CA PRO A 221 4.49 -8.42 -26.97
C PRO A 221 5.46 -9.26 -26.12
N ASN A 222 6.60 -9.71 -26.66
CA ASN A 222 7.60 -10.50 -25.94
C ASN A 222 8.40 -9.69 -24.93
N ASP A 223 8.42 -8.36 -25.07
CA ASP A 223 9.04 -7.43 -24.12
C ASP A 223 8.09 -7.07 -22.96
N ILE A 224 6.85 -7.58 -22.97
CA ILE A 224 5.82 -7.26 -21.99
C ILE A 224 5.70 -8.36 -20.93
N PHE A 225 5.84 -7.95 -19.66
CA PHE A 225 5.63 -8.80 -18.49
C PHE A 225 4.45 -8.28 -17.67
N MET A 226 3.38 -9.07 -17.58
CA MET A 226 2.26 -8.79 -16.70
C MET A 226 2.65 -9.13 -15.24
N THR A 227 2.32 -8.25 -14.31
CA THR A 227 2.66 -8.38 -12.89
C THR A 227 1.47 -7.93 -12.02
N ASP A 228 1.45 -8.36 -10.76
CA ASP A 228 0.41 -7.99 -9.78
C ASP A 228 0.57 -6.54 -9.32
N GLY A 229 0.21 -5.62 -10.21
CA GLY A 229 0.53 -4.20 -10.11
C GLY A 229 1.99 -3.91 -10.44
N ALA A 230 2.38 -2.63 -10.37
CA ALA A 230 3.73 -2.21 -10.75
C ALA A 230 4.82 -2.59 -9.72
N SER A 231 4.44 -2.84 -8.46
CA SER A 231 5.41 -3.04 -7.37
C SER A 231 6.29 -4.28 -7.54
N PRO A 232 5.77 -5.47 -7.92
CA PRO A 232 6.62 -6.61 -8.26
C PRO A 232 7.58 -6.33 -9.41
N GLY A 233 7.17 -5.56 -10.43
CA GLY A 233 8.03 -5.18 -11.54
C GLY A 233 9.29 -4.41 -11.10
N VAL A 234 9.14 -3.47 -10.16
CA VAL A 234 10.29 -2.74 -9.58
C VAL A 234 11.23 -3.68 -8.84
N THR A 235 10.69 -4.64 -8.08
CA THR A 235 11.50 -5.65 -7.36
C THR A 235 12.31 -6.50 -8.33
N ILE A 236 11.70 -6.96 -9.43
CA ILE A 236 12.37 -7.77 -10.46
C ILE A 236 13.53 -7.00 -11.09
N ILE A 237 13.30 -5.75 -11.51
CA ILE A 237 14.33 -4.89 -12.12
C ILE A 237 15.48 -4.63 -11.14
N LYS A 238 15.17 -4.48 -9.85
CA LYS A 238 16.19 -4.24 -8.82
C LYS A 238 17.09 -5.46 -8.61
N LEU A 239 16.56 -6.67 -8.76
CA LEU A 239 17.32 -7.92 -8.66
C LEU A 239 18.19 -8.18 -9.90
N SER A 240 17.78 -7.72 -11.09
CA SER A 240 18.56 -7.89 -12.32
C SER A 240 19.73 -6.91 -12.46
N SER A 241 19.77 -5.85 -11.65
CA SER A 241 20.77 -4.78 -11.73
C SER A 241 22.01 -5.00 -10.82
N THR A 242 22.09 -6.14 -10.13
CA THR A 242 23.15 -6.45 -9.14
C THR A 242 24.29 -7.33 -9.68
N HIS A 243 24.58 -7.26 -10.98
CA HIS A 243 25.77 -7.85 -11.58
C HIS A 243 26.83 -6.80 -11.91
#